data_AF-A0A7C5C1D4-F1
#
_entry.id   AF-A0A7C5C1D4-F1
#
_cell.length_a   1.000
_cell.length_b   1.000
_cell.length_c   1.000
_cell.angle_alpha   90.00
_cell.angle_beta   90.00
_cell.angle_gamma   90.00
#
_symmetry.space_group_name_H-M   'P 1'
#
loop_
_entity.id
_entity.type
_entity.pdbx_description
1 polymer ?
#
loop_
_entity_poly.entity_id
_entity_poly.type
_entity_poly.pdbx_seq_one_letter_code
_entity_poly.pdbx_strand_id
1 'polypeptide(L)'
;MVSGGVALILLLVAIVLIVYFTGKLKVNAFVVLIMIAFLFGLSIGMPALNVVKNIKDGFGGTLSSIGIVIVAGTIIGIILEKTGAALSMTQAILKVV
;
A
#
# COMPACT_ATOMS: atom_id res chain seq x y z
N MET A 1 -20.48 0.38 18.54
CA MET A 1 -19.32 1.22 18.15
C MET A 1 -18.40 1.30 19.36
N VAL A 2 -17.16 0.87 19.20
CA VAL A 2 -16.16 0.83 20.27
C VAL A 2 -15.77 2.26 20.69
N SER A 3 -15.44 2.47 21.97
CA SER A 3 -14.94 3.74 22.51
C SER A 3 -13.71 4.22 21.71
N GLY A 4 -13.64 5.52 21.40
CA GLY A 4 -12.60 6.09 20.52
C GLY A 4 -11.16 5.76 20.95
N GLY A 5 -10.92 5.63 22.27
CA GLY A 5 -9.61 5.23 22.79
C GLY A 5 -9.20 3.80 22.40
N VAL A 6 -10.14 2.86 22.40
CA VAL A 6 -9.87 1.46 22.04
C VAL A 6 -9.70 1.30 20.52
N ALA A 7 -10.40 2.11 19.72
CA ALA A 7 -10.23 2.14 18.26
C ALA A 7 -8.81 2.59 17.85
N LEU A 8 -8.22 3.57 18.56
CA LEU A 8 -6.85 4.01 18.32
C LEU A 8 -5.82 2.91 18.61
N ILE A 9 -6.02 2.14 19.69
CA ILE A 9 -5.14 1.01 20.03
C ILE A 9 -5.24 -0.07 18.95
N LEU A 10 -6.47 -0.44 18.53
CA LEU A 10 -6.69 -1.40 17.45
C LEU A 10 -6.07 -0.94 16.13
N LEU A 11 -6.08 0.36 15.85
CA LEU A 11 -5.49 0.94 14.65
C LEU A 11 -3.95 0.84 14.69
N LEU A 12 -3.34 1.16 15.83
CA LEU A 12 -1.90 0.96 16.04
C LEU A 12 -1.49 -0.50 15.82
N VAL A 13 -2.25 -1.44 16.38
CA VAL A 13 -2.03 -2.88 16.18
C VAL A 13 -2.16 -3.25 14.71
N ALA A 14 -3.17 -2.75 14.01
CA ALA A 14 -3.36 -2.98 12.58
C ALA A 14 -2.16 -2.49 11.74
N ILE A 15 -1.63 -1.30 12.03
CA ILE A 15 -0.46 -0.76 11.34
C ILE A 15 0.77 -1.64 11.57
N VAL A 16 1.02 -2.04 12.83
CA VAL A 16 2.14 -2.93 13.17
C VAL A 16 2.02 -4.26 12.43
N LEU A 17 0.82 -4.84 12.35
CA LEU A 17 0.57 -6.06 11.58
C LEU A 17 0.85 -5.85 10.08
N ILE A 18 0.40 -4.75 9.48
CA ILE A 18 0.65 -4.46 8.05
C ILE A 18 2.15 -4.43 7.78
N VAL A 19 2.91 -3.69 8.60
CA VAL A 19 4.37 -3.57 8.45
C VAL A 19 5.06 -4.90 8.68
N TYR A 20 4.63 -5.67 9.68
CA TYR A 20 5.22 -6.98 9.99
C TYR A 20 4.98 -8.00 8.88
N PHE A 21 3.74 -8.12 8.39
CA PHE A 21 3.39 -9.05 7.32
C PHE A 21 4.03 -8.69 5.98
N THR A 22 4.09 -7.40 5.65
CA THR A 22 4.70 -6.94 4.39
C THR A 22 6.23 -6.99 4.45
N GLY A 23 6.83 -6.56 5.56
CA GLY A 23 8.29 -6.46 5.70
C GLY A 23 8.97 -7.79 6.02
N LYS A 24 8.43 -8.60 6.94
CA LYS A 24 9.08 -9.83 7.41
C LYS A 24 8.58 -11.08 6.73
N LEU A 25 7.26 -11.22 6.56
CA LEU A 25 6.65 -12.41 5.95
C LEU A 25 6.60 -12.33 4.41
N LYS A 26 7.04 -11.21 3.82
CA LYS A 26 7.08 -10.96 2.36
C LYS A 26 5.75 -11.26 1.66
N VAL A 27 4.64 -11.11 2.38
CA VAL A 27 3.31 -11.27 1.80
C VAL A 27 3.02 -10.03 0.95
N ASN A 28 2.33 -10.22 -0.18
CA ASN A 28 1.98 -9.11 -1.06
C ASN A 28 1.18 -8.04 -0.29
N ALA A 29 1.68 -6.81 -0.29
CA ALA A 29 1.14 -5.67 0.46
C ALA A 29 -0.37 -5.47 0.24
N PHE A 30 -0.84 -5.70 -0.99
CA PHE A 30 -2.26 -5.55 -1.34
C PHE A 30 -3.16 -6.51 -0.55
N VAL A 31 -2.76 -7.78 -0.47
CA VAL A 31 -3.51 -8.82 0.24
C VAL A 31 -3.51 -8.55 1.75
N VAL A 32 -2.36 -8.17 2.28
CA VAL A 32 -2.18 -7.81 3.69
C VAL A 32 -3.07 -6.62 4.06
N LEU A 33 -3.08 -5.57 3.25
CA LEU A 33 -3.85 -4.36 3.50
C LEU A 33 -5.36 -4.64 3.53
N ILE A 34 -5.88 -5.40 2.57
CA ILE A 34 -7.31 -5.76 2.53
C ILE A 34 -7.69 -6.64 3.71
N MET A 35 -6.88 -7.66 4.01
CA MET A 35 -7.16 -8.60 5.10
C MET A 35 -7.18 -7.87 6.46
N ILE A 36 -6.19 -7.02 6.72
CA ILE A 36 -6.10 -6.28 7.98
C ILE A 36 -7.17 -5.19 8.07
N ALA A 37 -7.47 -4.48 6.98
CA ALA A 37 -8.56 -3.50 6.96
C ALA A 37 -9.92 -4.16 7.25
N PHE A 38 -10.15 -5.38 6.73
CA PHE A 38 -11.35 -6.15 7.00
C PHE A 38 -11.42 -6.61 8.46
N LEU A 39 -10.33 -7.17 9.01
CA LEU A 39 -10.23 -7.54 10.43
C LEU A 39 -10.44 -6.35 11.35
N PHE A 40 -9.83 -5.19 11.05
CA PHE A 40 -10.00 -3.97 11.81
C PHE A 40 -11.45 -3.47 11.77
N GLY A 41 -12.06 -3.42 10.59
CA GLY A 41 -13.45 -2.99 10.40
C GLY A 41 -14.44 -3.86 11.17
N LEU A 42 -14.24 -5.16 11.19
CA LEU A 42 -15.04 -6.08 12.02
C LEU A 42 -14.78 -5.88 13.51
N SER A 43 -13.53 -5.66 13.92
CA SER A 43 -13.14 -5.48 15.32
C SER A 43 -13.74 -4.24 15.98
N ILE A 44 -14.00 -3.18 15.20
CA ILE A 44 -14.67 -1.96 15.68
C ILE A 44 -16.21 -2.06 15.68
N GLY A 45 -16.76 -3.19 15.23
CA GLY A 45 -18.19 -3.49 15.21
C GLY A 45 -18.94 -2.89 14.01
N MET A 46 -18.28 -2.67 12.88
CA MET A 46 -18.93 -2.21 11.65
C MET A 46 -19.63 -3.38 10.93
N PRO A 47 -20.83 -3.18 10.34
CA PRO A 47 -21.47 -4.21 9.53
C PRO A 47 -20.55 -4.66 8.38
N ALA A 48 -20.44 -5.97 8.14
CA ALA A 48 -19.52 -6.52 7.13
C ALA A 48 -19.70 -5.90 5.73
N LEU A 49 -20.95 -5.66 5.32
CA LEU A 49 -21.27 -4.96 4.07
C LEU A 49 -20.67 -3.54 4.00
N ASN A 50 -20.72 -2.80 5.10
CA ASN A 50 -20.15 -1.46 5.18
C ASN A 50 -18.63 -1.50 5.19
N VAL A 51 -18.02 -2.50 5.83
CA VAL A 51 -16.56 -2.71 5.80
C VAL A 51 -16.09 -2.93 4.36
N VAL A 52 -16.73 -3.84 3.62
CA VAL A 52 -16.38 -4.13 2.22
C VAL A 52 -16.55 -2.89 1.35
N LYS A 53 -17.66 -2.15 1.53
CA LYS A 53 -17.92 -0.90 0.80
C LYS A 53 -16.83 0.14 1.07
N ASN A 54 -16.49 0.37 2.34
CA ASN A 54 -15.47 1.35 2.73
C ASN A 54 -14.06 0.97 2.23
N ILE A 55 -13.71 -0.32 2.26
CA ILE A 55 -12.45 -0.81 1.67
C ILE A 55 -12.45 -0.56 0.16
N LYS A 56 -13.51 -0.91 -0.55
CA LYS A 56 -13.64 -0.71 -1.99
C LYS A 56 -13.53 0.77 -2.35
N ASP A 57 -14.26 1.64 -1.66
CA ASP A 57 -14.32 3.07 -1.95
C ASP A 57 -12.98 3.76 -1.61
N GLY A 58 -12.39 3.45 -0.45
CA GLY A 58 -11.10 4.02 -0.04
C GLY A 58 -9.93 3.52 -0.91
N PHE A 59 -9.82 2.21 -1.10
CA PHE A 59 -8.77 1.63 -1.92
C PHE A 59 -8.95 1.99 -3.41
N GLY A 60 -10.17 1.90 -3.93
CA GLY A 60 -10.49 2.24 -5.32
C GLY A 60 -10.27 3.71 -5.64
N GLY A 61 -10.64 4.62 -4.74
CA GLY A 61 -10.34 6.05 -4.88
C GLY A 61 -8.83 6.31 -4.93
N THR A 62 -8.08 5.69 -4.01
CA THR A 62 -6.61 5.78 -3.98
C THR A 62 -5.99 5.22 -5.27
N LEU A 63 -6.44 4.05 -5.73
CA LEU A 63 -5.97 3.45 -6.98
C LEU A 63 -6.31 4.33 -8.19
N SER A 64 -7.46 5.01 -8.18
CA SER A 64 -7.81 5.96 -9.25
C SER A 64 -6.88 7.18 -9.26
N SER A 65 -6.53 7.72 -8.10
CA SER A 65 -5.65 8.90 -8.00
C SER A 65 -4.20 8.60 -8.37
N ILE A 66 -3.66 7.45 -7.96
CA ILE A 66 -2.23 7.13 -8.12
C ILE A 66 -1.98 6.11 -9.24
N GLY A 67 -3.01 5.40 -9.72
CA GLY A 67 -2.86 4.29 -10.66
C GLY A 67 -2.26 4.70 -12.00
N ILE A 68 -2.70 5.81 -12.57
CA ILE A 68 -2.11 6.35 -13.81
C ILE A 68 -0.64 6.72 -13.59
N VAL A 69 -0.32 7.33 -12.45
CA VAL A 69 1.05 7.73 -12.10
C VAL A 69 1.96 6.50 -11.98
N ILE A 70 1.47 5.42 -11.34
CA ILE A 70 2.21 4.17 -11.21
C ILE A 70 2.45 3.54 -12.59
N VAL A 71 1.42 3.43 -13.44
CA VAL A 71 1.55 2.84 -14.77
C VAL A 71 2.46 3.67 -15.68
N ALA A 72 2.32 5.00 -15.68
CA ALA A 72 3.22 5.87 -16.42
C ALA A 72 4.67 5.74 -15.92
N GLY A 73 4.85 5.68 -14.59
CA GLY A 73 6.16 5.47 -13.97
C GLY A 73 6.82 4.15 -14.37
N THR A 74 6.08 3.05 -14.41
CA THR A 74 6.62 1.75 -14.85
C THR A 74 6.92 1.73 -16.35
N ILE A 75 6.10 2.37 -17.19
CA ILE A 75 6.38 2.51 -18.62
C ILE A 75 7.68 3.29 -18.83
N ILE A 76 7.83 4.45 -18.17
CA ILE A 76 9.07 5.24 -18.24
C ILE A 76 10.26 4.42 -17.71
N GLY A 77 10.10 3.72 -16.60
CA GLY A 77 11.13 2.85 -16.03
C GLY A 77 11.62 1.79 -17.02
N ILE A 78 10.70 1.10 -17.70
CA ILE A 78 11.04 0.10 -18.73
C ILE A 78 11.75 0.75 -19.91
N ILE A 79 11.32 1.94 -20.35
CA ILE A 79 12.01 2.67 -21.42
C ILE A 79 13.44 3.01 -21.00
N LEU A 80 13.65 3.51 -19.78
CA LEU A 80 14.98 3.82 -19.25
C LEU A 80 15.89 2.58 -19.15
N GLU A 81 15.31 1.44 -18.77
CA GLU A 81 16.02 0.15 -18.70
C GLU A 81 16.42 -0.33 -20.09
N LYS A 82 15.49 -0.32 -21.06
CA LYS A 82 15.75 -0.81 -22.42
C LYS A 82 16.63 0.09 -23.26
N THR A 83 16.62 1.40 -23.01
CA THR A 83 17.47 2.37 -23.72
C THR A 83 18.89 2.44 -23.15
N GLY A 84 19.16 1.79 -22.01
CA GLY A 84 20.44 1.93 -21.31
C GLY A 84 20.62 3.28 -20.61
N ALA A 85 19.60 4.15 -20.61
CA ALA A 85 19.64 5.43 -19.91
C ALA A 85 19.86 5.25 -18.40
N ALA A 86 19.29 4.19 -17.80
CA ALA A 86 19.54 3.85 -16.40
C ALA A 86 21.03 3.54 -16.11
N LEU A 87 21.71 2.88 -17.04
CA LEU A 87 23.16 2.60 -16.91
C LEU A 87 23.98 3.88 -17.07
N SER A 88 23.63 4.74 -18.02
CA SER A 88 24.28 6.05 -18.20
C SER A 88 24.14 6.94 -16.95
N MET A 89 22.95 6.99 -16.35
CA MET A 89 22.71 7.69 -15.09
C MET A 89 23.58 7.11 -13.95
N THR A 90 23.65 5.78 -13.85
CA THR A 90 24.48 5.11 -12.83
C THR A 90 25.97 5.47 -12.99
N GLN A 91 26.49 5.44 -14.22
CA GLN A 91 27.88 5.78 -14.51
C GLN A 91 28.19 7.26 -14.25
N ALA A 92 27.25 8.16 -14.53
CA ALA A 92 27.42 9.58 -14.23
C ALA A 92 27.53 9.82 -12.72
N ILE A 93 26.69 9.17 -11.91
CA ILE A 93 26.74 9.27 -10.45
C ILE A 93 28.06 8.70 -9.90
N LEU A 94 28.51 7.54 -10.40
CA LEU A 94 29.79 6.92 -10.02
C LEU A 94 31.03 7.71 -10.44
N LYS A 95 30.91 8.70 -11.33
CA LYS A 95 32.02 9.62 -11.65
C LYS A 95 32.08 10.83 -10.71
N VAL A 96 30.98 11.13 -10.02
CA VAL A 96 30.87 12.27 -9.10
C VAL A 96 31.26 11.87 -7.67
N VAL A 97 31.01 10.62 -7.29
CA VAL A 97 31.46 9.99 -6.03
C VAL A 97 32.75 9.23 -6.27
#